data_AF-A0A209C7F5-F1
#
_entry.id   AF-A0A209C7F5-F1
#
_cell.length_a   1.000
_cell.length_b   1.000
_cell.length_c   1.000
_cell.angle_alpha   90.00
_cell.angle_beta   90.00
_cell.angle_gamma   90.00
#
_symmetry.space_group_name_H-M   'P 1'
#
loop_
_entity.id
_entity.type
_entity.pdbx_description
1 polymer ?
#
loop_
_entity_poly.entity_id
_entity_poly.type
_entity_poly.pdbx_seq_one_letter_code
_entity_poly.pdbx_strand_id
1 'polypeptide(L)'
;MQRVPTTLRTRTGVLGALALLCAAGLTASPMMTAPAHAAYGPCNTTVKRTDGLGSGGVPGNHYKIPARTGNGLSCYMEYGTGSDNAVTALQRAIVLCYDETYAARRIIGTGGADGSYGTGTEDAVRWLQANRLGVSADGDYGPATREKMRWPLFTAGGAYISCLNPPF
;
A
#
# COMPACT_ATOMS: atom_id res chain seq x y z
N MET A 1 48.78 22.13 -62.03
CA MET A 1 47.51 22.83 -61.75
C MET A 1 47.64 23.48 -60.39
N GLN A 2 47.59 24.82 -60.36
CA GLN A 2 47.78 25.68 -59.20
C GLN A 2 46.55 25.67 -58.28
N ARG A 3 46.75 25.87 -56.97
CA ARG A 3 46.10 26.97 -56.23
C ARG A 3 46.89 27.32 -54.96
N VAL A 4 47.11 28.62 -54.83
CA VAL A 4 47.87 29.40 -53.85
C VAL A 4 47.09 29.49 -52.52
N PRO A 5 47.76 29.66 -51.36
CA PRO A 5 47.13 29.86 -50.06
C PRO A 5 46.67 31.31 -49.85
N THR A 6 45.60 31.52 -49.09
CA THR A 6 45.25 32.87 -48.62
C THR A 6 44.76 32.83 -47.18
N THR A 7 45.62 33.33 -46.30
CA THR A 7 45.33 33.81 -44.95
C THR A 7 44.31 34.94 -45.01
N LEU A 8 43.32 34.94 -44.11
CA LEU A 8 42.69 36.18 -43.66
C LEU A 8 42.72 36.25 -42.13
N ARG A 9 43.23 37.37 -41.68
CA ARG A 9 43.51 37.78 -40.31
C ARG A 9 42.53 38.90 -40.01
N THR A 10 41.77 38.82 -38.93
CA THR A 10 41.26 40.03 -38.27
C THR A 10 41.02 39.77 -36.79
N ARG A 11 41.68 40.62 -36.00
CA ARG A 11 41.67 40.72 -34.55
C ARG A 11 40.53 41.64 -34.09
N THR A 12 40.42 41.74 -32.77
CA THR A 12 39.71 42.76 -31.97
C THR A 12 38.21 42.51 -31.84
N GLY A 13 37.60 42.49 -30.65
CA GLY A 13 38.04 42.79 -29.30
C GLY A 13 36.79 42.95 -28.41
N VAL A 14 37.02 43.26 -27.15
CA VAL A 14 36.06 43.74 -26.13
C VAL A 14 35.48 42.68 -25.19
N LEU A 15 36.25 42.45 -24.12
CA LEU A 15 35.83 42.48 -22.70
C LEU A 15 34.34 42.73 -22.43
N GLY A 16 33.67 41.74 -21.83
CA GLY A 16 32.32 41.86 -21.29
C GLY A 16 32.15 41.02 -20.02
N ALA A 17 32.41 41.66 -18.89
CA ALA A 17 31.93 41.45 -17.52
C ALA A 17 31.57 40.04 -16.97
N LEU A 18 32.13 39.79 -15.79
CA LEU A 18 31.74 38.83 -14.75
C LEU A 18 30.24 38.52 -14.69
N ALA A 19 29.91 37.23 -14.63
CA ALA A 19 28.78 36.72 -13.87
C ALA A 19 29.24 35.48 -13.07
N LEU A 20 29.59 35.70 -11.81
CA LEU A 20 29.76 34.64 -10.80
C LEU A 20 28.39 34.03 -10.54
N LEU A 21 28.06 32.94 -11.25
CA LEU A 21 26.93 32.08 -10.89
C LEU A 21 27.40 31.12 -9.80
N CYS A 22 27.12 31.48 -8.54
CA CYS A 22 27.06 30.51 -7.45
C CYS A 22 25.92 29.53 -7.76
N ALA A 23 26.24 28.43 -8.42
CA ALA A 23 25.33 27.29 -8.52
C ALA A 23 25.26 26.62 -7.14
N ALA A 24 24.30 27.06 -6.33
CA ALA A 24 23.90 26.37 -5.12
C ALA A 24 23.52 24.94 -5.50
N GLY A 25 24.22 23.97 -4.89
CA GLY A 25 23.93 22.55 -5.06
C GLY A 25 22.52 22.24 -4.58
N LEU A 26 21.62 21.98 -5.53
CA LEU A 26 20.36 21.28 -5.27
C LEU A 26 20.70 19.82 -5.00
N THR A 27 21.10 19.50 -3.77
CA THR A 27 21.00 18.13 -3.29
C THR A 27 19.52 17.84 -3.14
N ALA A 28 18.92 17.25 -4.17
CA ALA A 28 17.63 16.62 -4.08
C ALA A 28 17.76 15.45 -3.10
N SER A 29 17.62 15.74 -1.80
CA SER A 29 17.45 14.71 -0.79
C SER A 29 16.17 13.94 -1.17
N PRO A 30 16.21 12.59 -1.24
CA PRO A 30 15.00 11.83 -1.43
C PRO A 30 14.08 12.16 -0.23
N MET A 31 12.99 12.87 -0.48
CA MET A 31 11.89 12.93 0.47
C MET A 31 11.42 11.49 0.65
N MET A 32 11.82 10.87 1.76
CA MET A 32 11.14 9.69 2.28
C MET A 32 9.68 10.10 2.42
N THR A 33 8.86 9.71 1.46
CA THR A 33 7.43 9.98 1.51
C THR A 33 6.93 9.13 2.65
N ALA A 34 6.75 9.74 3.83
CA ALA A 34 6.11 9.04 4.94
C ALA A 34 4.80 8.47 4.41
N PRO A 35 4.48 7.20 4.72
CA PRO A 35 3.23 6.62 4.26
C PRO A 35 2.09 7.54 4.72
N ALA A 36 1.17 7.85 3.80
CA ALA A 36 0.04 8.75 4.07
C ALA A 36 -0.82 8.30 5.28
N HIS A 37 -0.58 7.11 5.79
CA HIS A 37 -1.30 6.46 6.88
C HIS A 37 -0.67 6.71 8.27
N ALA A 38 0.48 7.36 8.36
CA ALA A 38 1.14 7.71 9.63
C ALA A 38 0.31 8.67 10.53
N ALA A 39 -0.70 9.34 9.96
CA ALA A 39 -1.65 10.16 10.71
C ALA A 39 -2.60 9.33 11.59
N TYR A 40 -2.77 8.03 11.27
CA TYR A 40 -3.57 7.10 12.04
C TYR A 40 -2.65 6.23 12.88
N GLY A 41 -3.10 5.72 14.03
CA GLY A 41 -2.33 4.71 14.77
C GLY A 41 -2.60 3.29 14.28
N PRO A 42 -1.87 2.28 14.81
CA PRO A 42 -2.03 0.89 14.39
C PRO A 42 -3.44 0.36 14.71
N CYS A 43 -3.96 -0.52 13.85
CA CYS A 43 -5.24 -1.21 14.08
C CYS A 43 -5.13 -2.04 15.37
N ASN A 44 -6.04 -1.83 16.32
CA ASN A 44 -6.02 -2.48 17.63
C ASN A 44 -7.28 -3.30 17.91
N THR A 45 -8.17 -3.43 16.92
CA THR A 45 -9.40 -4.19 17.03
C THR A 45 -9.91 -4.58 15.63
N THR A 46 -11.09 -5.19 15.59
CA THR A 46 -11.86 -5.39 14.36
C THR A 46 -13.28 -4.94 14.56
N VAL A 47 -13.92 -4.47 13.48
CA VAL A 47 -15.36 -4.20 13.48
C VAL A 47 -16.09 -5.13 12.53
N LYS A 48 -17.36 -5.42 12.85
CA LYS A 48 -18.28 -6.06 11.90
C LYS A 48 -18.91 -4.97 11.03
N ARG A 49 -18.74 -5.07 9.71
CA ARG A 49 -19.44 -4.22 8.74
C ARG A 49 -20.50 -5.06 8.04
N THR A 50 -21.77 -4.66 8.15
CA THR A 50 -22.84 -5.31 7.42
C THR A 50 -22.68 -5.04 5.93
N ASP A 51 -23.15 -5.98 5.10
CA ASP A 51 -23.07 -5.85 3.63
C ASP A 51 -24.01 -4.80 3.04
N GLY A 52 -24.78 -4.09 3.88
CA GLY A 52 -25.70 -3.04 3.45
C GLY A 52 -26.86 -3.56 2.60
N LEU A 53 -27.00 -4.88 2.38
CA LEU A 53 -28.07 -5.50 1.59
C LEU A 53 -29.40 -5.58 2.36
N GLY A 54 -29.62 -4.65 3.30
CA GLY A 54 -30.72 -4.56 4.26
C GLY A 54 -32.14 -4.40 3.68
N SER A 55 -32.40 -4.83 2.46
CA SER A 55 -33.76 -5.05 1.92
C SER A 55 -33.86 -6.18 0.87
N GLY A 56 -32.79 -6.98 0.67
CA GLY A 56 -32.81 -8.10 -0.29
C GLY A 56 -31.78 -9.21 -0.02
N GLY A 57 -30.96 -9.10 1.03
CA GLY A 57 -30.04 -10.12 1.52
C GLY A 57 -30.40 -10.58 2.94
N VAL A 58 -29.85 -11.72 3.37
CA VAL A 58 -30.09 -12.28 4.72
C VAL A 58 -29.60 -11.28 5.78
N PRO A 59 -30.45 -10.81 6.71
CA PRO A 59 -30.04 -9.84 7.72
C PRO A 59 -28.92 -10.40 8.59
N GLY A 60 -27.89 -9.58 8.85
CA GLY A 60 -26.78 -9.91 9.75
C GLY A 60 -25.53 -10.51 9.09
N ASN A 61 -25.52 -10.65 7.76
CA ASN A 61 -24.28 -10.93 7.04
C ASN A 61 -23.26 -9.80 7.26
N HIS A 62 -21.99 -10.16 7.43
CA HIS A 62 -20.98 -9.19 7.81
C HIS A 62 -19.57 -9.54 7.34
N TYR A 63 -18.76 -8.51 7.17
CA TYR A 63 -17.31 -8.56 7.02
C TYR A 63 -16.65 -8.27 8.37
N LYS A 64 -15.52 -8.93 8.67
CA LYS A 64 -14.68 -8.61 9.82
C LYS A 64 -13.45 -7.83 9.36
N ILE A 65 -13.40 -6.54 9.68
CA ILE A 65 -12.41 -5.60 9.13
C ILE A 65 -11.50 -5.08 10.24
N PRO A 66 -10.17 -5.05 10.05
CA PRO A 66 -9.24 -4.35 10.94
C PRO A 66 -9.65 -2.91 11.17
N ALA A 67 -9.61 -2.50 12.42
CA ALA A 67 -10.07 -1.19 12.86
C ALA A 67 -9.25 -0.70 14.05
N ARG A 68 -9.45 0.56 14.39
CA ARG A 68 -8.91 1.18 15.59
C ARG A 68 -10.01 1.84 16.40
N THR A 69 -10.02 1.59 17.70
CA THR A 69 -10.89 2.33 18.64
C THR A 69 -10.64 3.84 18.49
N GLY A 70 -11.70 4.61 18.26
CA GLY A 70 -11.66 6.05 18.04
C GLY A 70 -11.51 6.49 16.58
N ASN A 71 -10.76 5.76 15.74
CA ASN A 71 -10.50 6.12 14.34
C ASN A 71 -11.26 5.26 13.31
N GLY A 72 -12.07 4.30 13.78
CA GLY A 72 -12.87 3.44 12.91
C GLY A 72 -12.00 2.58 12.01
N LEU A 73 -12.25 2.61 10.70
CA LEU A 73 -11.49 1.83 9.72
C LEU A 73 -10.14 2.48 9.36
N SER A 74 -9.92 3.74 9.71
CA SER A 74 -8.69 4.46 9.41
C SER A 74 -7.61 4.10 10.42
N CYS A 75 -6.85 3.06 10.09
CA CYS A 75 -5.71 2.56 10.85
C CYS A 75 -4.73 1.84 9.93
N TYR A 76 -3.51 1.59 10.41
CA TYR A 76 -2.50 0.84 9.67
C TYR A 76 -2.06 -0.44 10.38
N MET A 77 -1.44 -1.36 9.65
CA MET A 77 -0.61 -2.43 10.19
C MET A 77 0.59 -2.63 9.26
N GLU A 78 1.77 -2.63 9.83
CA GLU A 78 3.08 -2.86 9.22
C GLU A 78 3.85 -3.86 10.10
N TYR A 79 5.09 -4.20 9.73
CA TYR A 79 5.92 -5.13 10.50
C TYR A 79 5.90 -4.85 12.01
N GLY A 80 5.53 -5.85 12.80
CA GLY A 80 5.51 -5.78 14.26
C GLY A 80 4.40 -4.92 14.88
N THR A 81 3.45 -4.43 14.09
CA THR A 81 2.31 -3.65 14.58
C THR A 81 0.97 -4.33 14.30
N GLY A 82 -0.09 -3.79 14.90
CA GLY A 82 -1.43 -4.37 14.82
C GLY A 82 -1.72 -5.32 15.99
N SER A 83 -2.98 -5.38 16.43
CA SER A 83 -3.41 -6.39 17.40
C SER A 83 -3.60 -7.75 16.73
N ASP A 84 -3.43 -8.83 17.50
CA ASP A 84 -3.65 -10.22 17.09
C ASP A 84 -4.91 -10.40 16.23
N ASN A 85 -6.05 -9.89 16.72
CA ASN A 85 -7.34 -10.06 16.05
C ASN A 85 -7.45 -9.28 14.73
N ALA A 86 -6.75 -8.15 14.59
CA ALA A 86 -6.73 -7.31 13.41
C ALA A 86 -5.86 -7.95 12.33
N VAL A 87 -4.66 -8.39 12.70
CA VAL A 87 -3.75 -9.09 11.78
C VAL A 87 -4.34 -10.42 11.34
N THR A 88 -4.93 -11.20 12.26
CA THR A 88 -5.64 -12.46 11.94
C THR A 88 -6.76 -12.22 10.92
N ALA A 89 -7.50 -11.12 11.05
CA ALA A 89 -8.57 -10.80 10.10
C ALA A 89 -8.03 -10.52 8.70
N LEU A 90 -6.93 -9.76 8.58
CA LEU A 90 -6.24 -9.53 7.32
C LEU A 90 -5.71 -10.85 6.72
N GLN A 91 -4.96 -11.63 7.49
CA GLN A 91 -4.38 -12.90 7.03
C GLN A 91 -5.46 -13.88 6.55
N ARG A 92 -6.60 -13.99 7.28
CA ARG A 92 -7.74 -14.80 6.84
C ARG A 92 -8.36 -14.27 5.55
N ALA A 93 -8.47 -12.96 5.39
CA ALA A 93 -8.96 -12.38 4.14
C ALA A 93 -8.04 -12.74 2.96
N ILE A 94 -6.72 -12.67 3.16
CA ILE A 94 -5.73 -13.07 2.17
C ILE A 94 -5.90 -14.55 1.80
N VAL A 95 -5.96 -15.44 2.79
CA VAL A 95 -6.07 -16.89 2.57
C VAL A 95 -7.38 -17.28 1.89
N LEU A 96 -8.51 -16.69 2.28
CA LEU A 96 -9.83 -17.07 1.78
C LEU A 96 -10.21 -16.40 0.45
N CYS A 97 -9.78 -15.16 0.21
CA CYS A 97 -10.23 -14.37 -0.94
C CYS A 97 -9.21 -14.23 -2.07
N TYR A 98 -7.99 -14.68 -1.81
CA TYR A 98 -6.88 -14.73 -2.77
C TYR A 98 -6.21 -16.10 -2.69
N ASP A 99 -7.02 -17.14 -2.58
CA ASP A 99 -6.58 -18.53 -2.66
C ASP A 99 -5.77 -18.77 -3.94
N GLU A 100 -4.89 -19.77 -3.88
CA GLU A 100 -3.98 -20.15 -4.98
C GLU A 100 -2.97 -19.06 -5.43
N THR A 101 -2.99 -17.87 -4.82
CA THR A 101 -2.00 -16.83 -5.09
C THR A 101 -0.71 -17.03 -4.28
N TYR A 102 0.34 -16.30 -4.65
CA TYR A 102 1.57 -16.23 -3.86
C TYR A 102 1.29 -15.73 -2.44
N ALA A 103 0.45 -14.70 -2.29
CA ALA A 103 0.13 -14.11 -1.00
C ALA A 103 -0.50 -15.12 -0.03
N ALA A 104 -1.51 -15.88 -0.48
CA ALA A 104 -2.12 -16.92 0.37
C ALA A 104 -1.12 -18.03 0.75
N ARG A 105 -0.33 -18.52 -0.21
CA ARG A 105 0.72 -19.53 0.08
C ARG A 105 1.77 -18.99 1.05
N ARG A 106 2.14 -17.72 0.93
CA ARG A 106 3.10 -17.06 1.80
C ARG A 106 2.59 -17.04 3.24
N ILE A 107 1.34 -16.59 3.46
CA ILE A 107 0.70 -16.62 4.79
C ILE A 107 0.69 -18.05 5.37
N ILE A 108 0.23 -19.04 4.60
CA ILE A 108 0.18 -20.44 5.04
C ILE A 108 1.58 -20.97 5.40
N GLY A 109 2.58 -20.65 4.58
CA GLY A 109 3.96 -21.09 4.78
C GLY A 109 4.69 -20.42 5.94
N THR A 110 4.14 -19.35 6.54
CA THR A 110 4.74 -18.62 7.66
C THR A 110 3.96 -18.69 8.97
N GLY A 111 3.18 -19.76 9.16
CA GLY A 111 2.40 -19.94 10.40
C GLY A 111 0.90 -19.71 10.25
N GLY A 112 0.44 -19.33 9.05
CA GLY A 112 -0.98 -19.11 8.77
C GLY A 112 -1.50 -17.80 9.34
N ALA A 113 -2.78 -17.77 9.69
CA ALA A 113 -3.40 -16.62 10.32
C ALA A 113 -3.09 -16.59 11.83
N ASP A 114 -1.85 -16.28 12.16
CA ASP A 114 -1.24 -16.32 13.50
C ASP A 114 -1.37 -15.01 14.30
N GLY A 115 -1.98 -13.97 13.72
CA GLY A 115 -2.15 -12.67 14.37
C GLY A 115 -0.88 -11.83 14.44
N SER A 116 0.22 -12.24 13.80
CA SER A 116 1.49 -11.52 13.81
C SER A 116 1.81 -10.92 12.45
N TYR A 117 2.03 -9.59 12.41
CA TYR A 117 2.45 -8.92 11.18
C TYR A 117 3.96 -9.10 11.00
N GLY A 118 4.38 -10.34 10.72
CA GLY A 118 5.77 -10.67 10.43
C GLY A 118 6.11 -10.49 8.94
N THR A 119 7.33 -10.92 8.57
CA THR A 119 7.83 -10.82 7.18
C THR A 119 6.94 -11.57 6.18
N GLY A 120 6.32 -12.68 6.57
CA GLY A 120 5.36 -13.39 5.72
C GLY A 120 4.11 -12.57 5.39
N THR A 121 3.59 -11.86 6.38
CA THR A 121 2.42 -10.98 6.21
C THR A 121 2.78 -9.76 5.36
N GLU A 122 3.92 -9.11 5.64
CA GLU A 122 4.43 -7.99 4.85
C GLU A 122 4.63 -8.36 3.37
N ASP A 123 5.31 -9.48 3.09
CA ASP A 123 5.54 -9.97 1.73
C ASP A 123 4.23 -10.28 0.99
N ALA A 124 3.27 -10.89 1.69
CA ALA A 124 1.97 -11.21 1.12
C ALA A 124 1.18 -9.95 0.77
N VAL A 125 1.18 -8.95 1.65
CA VAL A 125 0.52 -7.66 1.41
C VAL A 125 1.19 -6.91 0.27
N ARG A 126 2.53 -6.82 0.26
CA ARG A 126 3.30 -6.20 -0.82
C ARG A 126 2.97 -6.81 -2.17
N TRP A 127 2.91 -8.14 -2.23
CA TRP A 127 2.55 -8.83 -3.46
C TRP A 127 1.13 -8.52 -3.91
N LEU A 128 0.14 -8.51 -3.00
CA LEU A 128 -1.24 -8.16 -3.37
C LEU A 128 -1.35 -6.73 -3.88
N GLN A 129 -0.71 -5.78 -3.20
CA GLN A 129 -0.70 -4.38 -3.61
C GLN A 129 -0.22 -4.23 -5.06
N ALA A 130 0.92 -4.86 -5.38
CA ALA A 130 1.51 -4.83 -6.71
C ALA A 130 0.69 -5.59 -7.78
N ASN A 131 0.13 -6.76 -7.43
CA ASN A 131 -0.36 -7.72 -8.43
C ASN A 131 -1.90 -7.83 -8.51
N ARG A 132 -2.63 -7.29 -7.54
CA ARG A 132 -4.09 -7.44 -7.43
C ARG A 132 -4.81 -6.14 -7.14
N LEU A 133 -4.22 -5.23 -6.38
CA LEU A 133 -4.90 -4.03 -5.88
C LEU A 133 -4.60 -2.76 -6.68
N GLY A 134 -3.43 -2.69 -7.33
CA GLY A 134 -3.02 -1.51 -8.09
C GLY A 134 -2.77 -0.29 -7.20
N VAL A 135 -2.22 -0.51 -6.01
CA VAL A 135 -1.81 0.54 -5.06
C VAL A 135 -0.31 0.46 -4.81
N SER A 136 0.25 1.43 -4.07
CA SER A 136 1.65 1.39 -3.63
C SER A 136 1.96 0.03 -2.98
N ALA A 137 3.04 -0.62 -3.41
CA ALA A 137 3.48 -1.92 -2.92
C ALA A 137 4.51 -1.75 -1.80
N ASP A 138 4.11 -1.10 -0.70
CA ASP A 138 4.96 -0.87 0.46
C ASP A 138 5.04 -2.10 1.38
N GLY A 139 4.03 -2.97 1.36
CA GLY A 139 3.88 -4.08 2.30
C GLY A 139 3.06 -3.73 3.53
N ASP A 140 2.46 -2.54 3.56
CA ASP A 140 1.69 -2.04 4.69
C ASP A 140 0.19 -2.17 4.43
N TYR A 141 -0.53 -2.65 5.43
CA TYR A 141 -1.96 -2.55 5.45
C TYR A 141 -2.37 -1.14 5.89
N GLY A 142 -3.19 -0.46 5.09
CA GLY A 142 -3.90 0.75 5.52
C GLY A 142 -5.08 1.05 4.60
N PRO A 143 -5.66 2.26 4.66
CA PRO A 143 -6.89 2.60 3.92
C PRO A 143 -6.89 2.23 2.44
N ALA A 144 -5.83 2.55 1.69
CA ALA A 144 -5.73 2.22 0.27
C ALA A 144 -5.76 0.70 0.02
N THR A 145 -5.04 -0.08 0.83
CA THR A 145 -5.06 -1.55 0.78
C THR A 145 -6.45 -2.08 1.14
N ARG A 146 -7.05 -1.60 2.24
CA ARG A 146 -8.39 -2.01 2.72
C ARG A 146 -9.47 -1.82 1.66
N GLU A 147 -9.50 -0.66 1.01
CA GLU A 147 -10.51 -0.26 0.02
C GLU A 147 -10.42 -1.04 -1.30
N LYS A 148 -9.25 -1.56 -1.64
CA LYS A 148 -9.07 -2.34 -2.87
C LYS A 148 -9.24 -3.84 -2.63
N MET A 149 -9.07 -4.30 -1.40
CA MET A 149 -9.14 -5.72 -1.08
C MET A 149 -10.56 -6.29 -1.10
N ARG A 150 -10.68 -7.53 -1.55
CA ARG A 150 -11.81 -8.41 -1.25
C ARG A 150 -11.70 -8.92 0.19
N TRP A 151 -12.84 -8.99 0.86
CA TRP A 151 -13.02 -9.47 2.23
C TRP A 151 -14.00 -10.64 2.26
N PRO A 152 -13.81 -11.61 3.17
CA PRO A 152 -14.77 -12.70 3.35
C PRO A 152 -16.07 -12.16 3.94
N LEU A 153 -17.18 -12.44 3.27
CA LEU A 153 -18.53 -12.23 3.78
C LEU A 153 -18.95 -13.47 4.58
N PHE A 154 -19.42 -13.25 5.80
CA PHE A 154 -19.94 -14.29 6.67
C PHE A 154 -21.43 -14.12 6.91
N THR A 155 -22.13 -15.22 7.16
CA THR A 155 -23.50 -15.19 7.69
C THR A 155 -23.54 -14.60 9.10
N ALA A 156 -24.73 -14.26 9.59
CA ALA A 156 -24.91 -13.88 11.00
C ALA A 156 -24.35 -14.96 11.97
N GLY A 157 -24.48 -16.24 11.60
CA GLY A 157 -23.95 -17.39 12.33
C GLY A 157 -22.46 -17.69 12.11
N GLY A 158 -21.75 -16.89 11.30
CA GLY A 158 -20.30 -17.02 11.08
C GLY A 158 -19.88 -18.00 9.98
N ALA A 159 -20.80 -18.51 9.17
CA ALA A 159 -20.47 -19.36 8.02
C ALA A 159 -19.94 -18.50 6.87
N TYR A 160 -18.86 -18.93 6.22
CA TYR A 160 -18.32 -18.26 5.03
C TYR A 160 -19.34 -18.31 3.87
N ILE A 161 -19.52 -17.20 3.17
CA ILE A 161 -20.42 -17.08 2.02
C ILE A 161 -19.64 -16.88 0.73
N SER A 162 -18.87 -15.80 0.67
CA SER A 162 -18.19 -15.36 -0.55
C SER A 162 -17.11 -14.33 -0.23
N CYS A 163 -16.39 -13.89 -1.26
CA CYS A 163 -15.39 -12.85 -1.16
C CYS A 163 -15.78 -11.65 -2.03
N LEU A 164 -16.00 -10.50 -1.40
CA LEU A 164 -16.48 -9.28 -2.05
C LEU A 164 -15.62 -8.09 -1.63
N ASN A 165 -15.55 -7.05 -2.47
CA ASN A 165 -14.99 -5.77 -2.06
C ASN A 165 -16.16 -4.84 -1.66
N PRO A 166 -16.43 -4.68 -0.36
CA PRO A 166 -17.47 -3.76 0.12
C PRO A 166 -17.04 -2.29 0.02
N PRO A 167 -17.97 -1.35 -0.26
CA PRO A 167 -17.68 0.07 -0.29
C PRO A 167 -17.49 0.59 1.15
N PHE A 168 -16.25 0.88 1.54
CA PHE A 168 -15.88 1.47 2.84
C PHE A 168 -15.65 2.97 2.76
#